data_AF-A0A7C2IRD2-F1
#
_entry.id   AF-A0A7C2IRD2-F1
#
_cell.length_a   1.000
_cell.length_b   1.000
_cell.length_c   1.000
_cell.angle_alpha   90.00
_cell.angle_beta   90.00
_cell.angle_gamma   90.00
#
_symmetry.space_group_name_H-M   'P 1'
#
loop_
_entity.id
_entity.type
_entity.pdbx_description
1 polymer ?
#
loop_
_entity_poly.entity_id
_entity_poly.type
_entity_poly.pdbx_seq_one_letter_code
_entity_poly.pdbx_strand_id
1 'polypeptide(L)'
;VVSIKPSVQGHADWIASALWGTSSSVWNFKHIIVVDEDIDPWDAGQVNWSLAWRVKGSEDIKIWRDHRGSPIDPRQEPERKGYWDRVLIDATRPFDWAPREIWGSDGVNKGTPQKFPPTTRPRQELVDLVNDRWEDYGVAPVRDYIGSPVGMMRHWWKGSSGG
;
A
#
# COMPACT_ATOMS: atom_id res chain seq x y z
N VAL A 1 -4.53 -0.40 6.26
CA VAL A 1 -4.01 -0.52 4.88
C VAL A 1 -3.95 -2.01 4.56
N VAL A 2 -4.25 -2.40 3.33
CA VAL A 2 -4.24 -3.80 2.88
C VAL A 2 -3.49 -3.87 1.56
N SER A 3 -2.48 -4.73 1.47
CA SER A 3 -1.80 -5.02 0.21
C SER A 3 -2.39 -6.27 -0.42
N ILE A 4 -2.74 -6.20 -1.70
CA ILE A 4 -3.37 -7.27 -2.47
C ILE A 4 -2.77 -7.39 -3.86
N LYS A 5 -2.96 -8.54 -4.50
CA LYS A 5 -2.83 -8.67 -5.95
C LYS A 5 -4.21 -8.59 -6.60
N PRO A 6 -4.58 -7.50 -7.31
CA PRO A 6 -5.87 -7.40 -7.97
C PRO A 6 -6.08 -8.54 -8.98
N SER A 7 -7.19 -9.27 -8.87
CA SER A 7 -7.55 -10.38 -9.77
C SER A 7 -8.78 -10.09 -10.62
N VAL A 8 -9.55 -9.08 -10.25
CA VAL A 8 -10.80 -8.65 -10.90
C VAL A 8 -10.95 -7.14 -10.78
N GLN A 9 -11.77 -6.55 -11.65
CA GLN A 9 -12.18 -5.15 -11.51
C GLN A 9 -12.97 -4.95 -10.20
N GLY A 10 -12.69 -3.87 -9.47
CA GLY A 10 -13.37 -3.57 -8.20
C GLY A 10 -12.98 -4.48 -7.03
N HIS A 11 -11.85 -5.19 -7.11
CA HIS A 11 -11.41 -6.08 -6.03
C HIS A 11 -11.25 -5.33 -4.69
N ALA A 12 -10.83 -4.05 -4.72
CA ALA A 12 -10.73 -3.21 -3.53
C ALA A 12 -12.08 -3.04 -2.79
N ASP A 13 -13.19 -2.95 -3.52
CA ASP A 13 -14.54 -2.88 -2.92
C ASP A 13 -14.90 -4.16 -2.17
N TRP A 14 -14.53 -5.32 -2.71
CA TRP A 14 -14.77 -6.60 -2.06
C TRP A 14 -13.97 -6.71 -0.76
N ILE A 15 -12.70 -6.30 -0.79
CA ILE A 15 -11.83 -6.28 0.39
C ILE A 15 -12.42 -5.36 1.47
N ALA A 16 -12.84 -4.14 1.08
CA ALA A 16 -13.45 -3.20 2.02
C ALA A 16 -14.74 -3.75 2.62
N SER A 17 -15.63 -4.31 1.80
CA SER A 17 -16.88 -4.93 2.24
C SER A 17 -16.64 -6.07 3.21
N ALA A 18 -15.70 -6.97 2.88
CA ALA A 18 -15.36 -8.11 3.72
C ALA A 18 -14.79 -7.66 5.07
N LEU A 19 -13.85 -6.71 5.06
CA LEU A 19 -13.27 -6.19 6.29
C LEU A 19 -14.32 -5.52 7.16
N TRP A 20 -15.10 -4.58 6.62
CA TRP A 20 -16.17 -3.91 7.37
C TRP A 20 -17.34 -4.83 7.73
N GLY A 21 -17.42 -6.04 7.19
CA GLY A 21 -18.34 -7.09 7.65
C GLY A 21 -17.86 -7.82 8.91
N THR A 22 -16.60 -7.68 9.31
CA THR A 22 -16.04 -8.34 10.50
C THR A 22 -16.32 -7.58 11.79
N SER A 23 -16.57 -8.30 12.88
CA SER A 23 -16.90 -7.72 14.19
C SER A 23 -15.86 -6.70 14.68
N SER A 24 -14.56 -6.98 14.53
CA SER A 24 -13.51 -6.06 14.97
C SER A 24 -13.43 -4.80 14.10
N SER A 25 -13.48 -4.94 12.78
CA SER A 25 -13.28 -3.78 11.89
C SER A 25 -14.47 -2.84 11.86
N VAL A 26 -15.68 -3.33 12.16
CA VAL A 26 -16.87 -2.49 12.32
C VAL A 26 -16.61 -1.40 13.36
N TRP A 27 -15.93 -1.72 14.46
CA TRP A 27 -15.72 -0.80 15.58
C TRP A 27 -14.38 -0.05 15.54
N ASN A 28 -13.37 -0.55 14.83
CA ASN A 28 -12.02 0.00 14.93
C ASN A 28 -11.57 0.83 13.71
N PHE A 29 -12.12 0.57 12.51
CA PHE A 29 -11.53 1.10 11.28
C PHE A 29 -12.57 1.79 10.38
N LYS A 30 -12.47 3.13 10.29
CA LYS A 30 -13.27 3.95 9.36
C LYS A 30 -12.72 3.97 7.94
N HIS A 31 -11.40 3.91 7.81
CA HIS A 31 -10.70 4.08 6.54
C HIS A 31 -9.99 2.79 6.15
N ILE A 32 -10.20 2.37 4.91
CA ILE A 32 -9.46 1.27 4.28
C ILE A 32 -8.73 1.85 3.07
N ILE A 33 -7.43 1.62 3.03
CA ILE A 33 -6.59 1.93 1.87
C ILE A 33 -6.15 0.57 1.33
N VAL A 34 -6.43 0.32 0.06
CA VAL A 34 -6.01 -0.89 -0.65
C VAL A 34 -4.87 -0.52 -1.59
N VAL A 35 -3.77 -1.27 -1.54
CA VAL A 35 -2.56 -1.05 -2.34
C VAL A 35 -2.19 -2.35 -3.05
N ASP A 36 -1.44 -2.28 -4.16
CA ASP A 36 -0.97 -3.49 -4.85
C ASP A 36 0.10 -4.25 -4.02
N GLU A 37 0.42 -5.46 -4.45
CA GLU A 37 1.36 -6.38 -3.80
C GLU A 37 2.81 -5.87 -3.75
N ASP A 38 3.14 -4.86 -4.56
CA ASP A 38 4.46 -4.24 -4.55
C ASP A 38 4.62 -3.21 -3.42
N ILE A 39 3.54 -2.83 -2.74
CA ILE A 39 3.55 -1.84 -1.66
C ILE A 39 3.50 -2.54 -0.30
N ASP A 40 4.48 -2.27 0.57
CA ASP A 40 4.42 -2.72 1.95
C ASP A 40 3.41 -1.88 2.76
N PRO A 41 2.33 -2.47 3.32
CA PRO A 41 1.35 -1.75 4.12
C PRO A 41 1.91 -1.22 5.45
N TRP A 42 3.08 -1.69 5.89
CA TRP A 42 3.77 -1.20 7.11
C TRP A 42 4.69 0.00 6.84
N ASP A 43 4.95 0.33 5.57
CA ASP A 43 5.77 1.47 5.17
C ASP A 43 4.86 2.63 4.72
N ALA A 44 4.70 3.62 5.60
CA ALA A 44 3.90 4.80 5.32
C ALA A 44 4.39 5.58 4.09
N GLY A 45 5.70 5.56 3.79
CA GLY A 45 6.27 6.20 2.60
C GLY A 45 5.80 5.52 1.31
N GLN A 46 5.83 4.18 1.27
CA GLN A 46 5.32 3.43 0.13
C GLN A 46 3.80 3.56 -0.03
N VAL A 47 3.04 3.56 1.06
CA VAL A 47 1.59 3.78 1.03
C VAL A 47 1.26 5.18 0.50
N ASN A 48 1.94 6.21 0.99
CA ASN A 48 1.76 7.59 0.52
C ASN A 48 2.14 7.74 -0.96
N TRP A 49 3.20 7.08 -1.41
CA TRP A 49 3.57 7.04 -2.82
C TRP A 49 2.45 6.40 -3.67
N SER A 50 1.86 5.28 -3.20
CA SER A 50 0.73 4.64 -3.89
C SER A 50 -0.47 5.59 -4.00
N LEU A 51 -0.81 6.26 -2.90
CA LEU A 51 -1.88 7.26 -2.87
C LEU A 51 -1.64 8.40 -3.87
N ALA A 52 -0.41 8.91 -3.96
CA ALA A 52 -0.09 10.05 -4.82
C ALA A 52 -0.14 9.72 -6.32
N TRP A 53 0.20 8.49 -6.71
CA TRP A 53 0.43 8.15 -8.11
C TRP A 53 -0.56 7.16 -8.71
N ARG A 54 -1.37 6.48 -7.89
CA ARG A 54 -2.35 5.49 -8.36
C ARG A 54 -3.80 5.92 -8.16
N VAL A 55 -4.07 6.86 -7.26
CA VAL A 55 -5.44 7.30 -6.94
C VAL A 55 -5.88 8.44 -7.86
N LYS A 56 -6.97 8.22 -8.58
CA LYS A 56 -7.78 9.26 -9.20
C LYS A 56 -8.99 9.54 -8.30
N GLY A 57 -8.95 10.68 -7.60
CA GLY A 57 -9.92 10.98 -6.53
C GLY A 57 -11.41 10.92 -6.90
N SER A 58 -11.77 11.11 -8.17
CA SER A 58 -13.15 11.01 -8.64
C SER A 58 -13.67 9.57 -8.82
N GLU A 59 -12.77 8.58 -8.90
CA GLU A 59 -13.08 7.18 -9.22
C GLU A 59 -12.72 6.25 -8.07
N ASP A 60 -11.59 6.54 -7.41
CA ASP A 60 -10.93 5.61 -6.50
C ASP A 60 -11.17 5.91 -5.01
N ILE A 61 -11.82 7.04 -4.69
CA ILE A 61 -12.24 7.39 -3.33
C ILE A 61 -13.73 7.20 -3.21
N LYS A 62 -14.14 6.25 -2.37
CA LYS A 62 -15.55 5.90 -2.14
C LYS A 62 -15.92 6.19 -0.70
N ILE A 63 -16.95 7.01 -0.52
CA ILE A 63 -17.47 7.39 0.80
C ILE A 63 -18.78 6.65 1.04
N TRP A 64 -18.82 5.88 2.12
CA TRP A 64 -19.98 5.11 2.54
C TRP A 64 -20.56 5.75 3.79
N ARG A 65 -21.70 6.40 3.64
CA ARG A 65 -22.25 7.26 4.70
C ARG A 65 -23.03 6.48 5.74
N ASP A 66 -23.07 7.00 6.95
CA ASP A 66 -23.98 6.57 8.02
C ASP A 66 -23.94 5.06 8.35
N HIS A 67 -22.73 4.51 8.46
CA HIS A 67 -22.52 3.11 8.83
C HIS A 67 -22.34 2.96 10.34
N ARG A 68 -22.74 1.80 10.88
CA ARG A 68 -22.42 1.42 12.27
C ARG A 68 -20.92 1.56 12.55
N GLY A 69 -20.58 2.08 13.72
CA GLY A 69 -19.22 2.44 14.07
C GLY A 69 -18.98 2.60 15.56
N SER A 70 -17.75 2.94 15.93
CA SER A 70 -17.39 3.11 17.34
C SER A 70 -18.20 4.23 18.01
N PRO A 71 -18.88 3.97 19.14
CA PRO A 71 -19.58 5.02 19.88
C PRO A 71 -18.63 6.00 20.60
N ILE A 72 -17.34 5.68 20.67
CA ILE A 72 -16.29 6.53 21.26
C ILE A 72 -15.56 7.38 20.23
N ASP A 73 -16.02 7.40 18.98
CA ASP A 73 -15.47 8.29 17.95
C ASP A 73 -15.69 9.76 18.34
N PRO A 74 -14.62 10.55 18.59
CA PRO A 74 -14.76 11.93 19.04
C PRO A 74 -15.30 12.87 17.96
N ARG A 75 -15.33 12.45 16.68
CA ARG A 75 -15.88 13.26 15.60
C ARG A 75 -17.41 13.28 15.58
N GLN A 76 -18.08 12.32 16.21
CA GLN A 76 -19.54 12.21 16.16
C GLN A 76 -20.22 13.17 17.13
N GLU A 77 -21.33 13.73 16.68
CA GLU A 77 -22.24 14.47 17.56
C GLU A 77 -22.77 13.54 18.67
N PRO A 78 -22.92 14.02 19.91
CA PRO A 78 -23.43 13.22 21.01
C PRO A 78 -24.75 12.49 20.71
N GLU A 79 -25.61 13.09 19.89
CA GLU A 79 -26.93 12.60 19.50
C GLU A 79 -26.87 11.50 18.42
N ARG A 80 -25.75 11.37 17.71
CA ARG A 80 -25.55 10.42 16.59
C ARG A 80 -24.47 9.37 16.86
N LYS A 81 -24.16 9.12 18.13
CA LYS A 81 -23.14 8.14 18.54
C LYS A 81 -23.35 6.76 17.91
N GLY A 82 -22.23 6.14 17.55
CA GLY A 82 -22.21 4.76 17.03
C GLY A 82 -22.48 4.65 15.54
N TYR A 83 -22.49 5.78 14.82
CA TYR A 83 -22.53 5.85 13.37
C TYR A 83 -21.39 6.73 12.88
N TRP A 84 -20.82 6.40 11.71
CA TRP A 84 -19.76 7.17 11.08
C TRP A 84 -19.76 6.95 9.57
N ASP A 85 -19.12 7.86 8.84
CA ASP A 85 -18.83 7.65 7.43
C ASP A 85 -17.54 6.84 7.29
N ARG A 86 -17.54 5.93 6.32
CA ARG A 86 -16.38 5.11 5.98
C ARG A 86 -15.79 5.56 4.65
N VAL A 87 -14.48 5.38 4.50
CA VAL A 87 -13.78 5.73 3.26
C VAL A 87 -12.97 4.53 2.78
N LEU A 88 -13.21 4.14 1.54
CA LEU A 88 -12.33 3.26 0.78
C LEU A 88 -11.50 4.14 -0.16
N ILE A 89 -10.18 3.96 -0.11
CA ILE A 89 -9.26 4.51 -1.09
C ILE A 89 -8.63 3.33 -1.83
N ASP A 90 -8.99 3.17 -3.10
CA ASP A 90 -8.36 2.22 -4.01
C ASP A 90 -7.07 2.84 -4.58
N ALA A 91 -5.93 2.52 -3.98
CA ALA A 91 -4.63 2.96 -4.45
C ALA A 91 -3.94 1.85 -5.25
N THR A 92 -4.71 0.99 -5.92
CA THR A 92 -4.19 -0.03 -6.84
C THR A 92 -4.03 0.49 -8.26
N ARG A 93 -3.25 -0.21 -9.09
CA ARG A 93 -3.15 0.14 -10.53
C ARG A 93 -4.48 -0.17 -11.23
N PRO A 94 -4.90 0.65 -12.21
CA PRO A 94 -6.11 0.38 -12.99
C PRO A 94 -6.09 -1.01 -13.64
N PHE A 95 -7.05 -1.86 -13.26
CA PHE A 95 -7.07 -3.28 -13.63
C PHE A 95 -7.27 -3.49 -15.15
N ASP A 96 -8.17 -2.71 -15.75
CA ASP A 96 -8.64 -2.88 -17.13
C ASP A 96 -7.76 -2.20 -18.18
N TRP A 97 -6.70 -1.51 -17.77
CA TRP A 97 -5.79 -0.89 -18.72
C TRP A 97 -5.13 -1.95 -19.59
N ALA A 98 -5.19 -1.75 -20.91
CA ALA A 98 -4.45 -2.56 -21.86
C ALA A 98 -2.95 -2.24 -21.78
N PRO A 99 -2.07 -3.23 -22.01
CA PRO A 99 -0.64 -2.99 -22.12
C PRO A 99 -0.31 -1.95 -23.20
N ARG A 100 0.68 -1.08 -22.95
CA ARG A 100 1.12 -0.04 -23.89
C ARG A 100 2.62 -0.11 -24.13
N GLU A 101 3.04 0.07 -25.39
CA GLU A 101 4.47 0.02 -25.77
C GLU A 101 5.31 1.06 -25.01
N ILE A 102 4.76 2.25 -24.78
CA ILE A 102 5.43 3.32 -24.02
C ILE A 102 5.75 2.91 -22.57
N TRP A 103 5.04 1.92 -22.03
CA TRP A 103 5.28 1.33 -20.71
C TRP A 103 5.94 -0.03 -20.86
N GLY A 104 7.05 -0.09 -21.57
CA GLY A 104 7.82 -1.32 -21.75
C GLY A 104 8.57 -1.73 -20.48
N SER A 105 8.76 -3.04 -20.27
CA SER A 105 9.48 -3.61 -19.12
C SER A 105 10.94 -3.13 -19.00
N ASP A 106 11.56 -2.79 -20.13
CA ASP A 106 12.97 -2.37 -20.22
C ASP A 106 13.12 -0.89 -20.56
N GLY A 107 12.04 -0.12 -20.32
CA GLY A 107 11.98 1.32 -20.56
C GLY A 107 10.99 1.71 -21.65
N VAL A 108 10.99 2.99 -21.98
CA VAL A 108 10.07 3.59 -22.96
C VAL A 108 10.23 2.90 -24.31
N ASN A 109 9.15 2.30 -24.81
CA ASN A 109 9.11 1.57 -26.08
C ASN A 109 10.10 0.38 -26.16
N LYS A 110 10.44 -0.25 -25.03
CA LYS A 110 11.39 -1.38 -24.97
C LYS A 110 10.91 -2.53 -24.08
N GLY A 111 11.10 -3.75 -24.57
CA GLY A 111 10.71 -4.96 -23.84
C GLY A 111 9.22 -5.26 -23.98
N THR A 112 8.64 -5.91 -22.97
CA THR A 112 7.24 -6.34 -22.98
C THR A 112 6.33 -5.18 -22.53
N PRO A 113 5.31 -4.80 -23.32
CA PRO A 113 4.32 -3.79 -22.92
C PRO A 113 3.67 -4.12 -21.57
N GLN A 114 3.56 -3.12 -20.70
CA GLN A 114 2.92 -3.22 -19.39
C GLN A 114 1.61 -2.43 -19.35
N LYS A 115 0.71 -2.83 -18.46
CA LYS A 115 -0.58 -2.15 -18.23
C LYS A 115 -0.44 -0.80 -17.53
N PHE A 116 0.66 -0.58 -16.82
CA PHE A 116 0.92 0.63 -16.03
C PHE A 116 2.42 0.96 -16.15
N PRO A 117 2.82 2.25 -15.99
CA PRO A 117 4.24 2.61 -15.99
C PRO A 117 5.08 1.69 -15.08
N PRO A 118 6.21 1.15 -15.57
CA PRO A 118 7.07 0.30 -14.77
C PRO A 118 7.65 1.08 -13.59
N THR A 119 7.81 0.40 -12.45
CA THR A 119 8.48 0.98 -11.29
C THR A 119 9.99 0.95 -11.48
N THR A 120 10.70 1.95 -10.96
CA THR A 120 12.18 2.05 -11.05
C THR A 120 12.88 1.12 -10.04
N ARG A 121 12.27 -0.01 -9.67
CA ARG A 121 12.88 -0.94 -8.72
C ARG A 121 14.06 -1.65 -9.40
N PRO A 122 15.25 -1.69 -8.76
CA PRO A 122 16.34 -2.52 -9.24
C PRO A 122 15.92 -3.99 -9.28
N ARG A 123 16.54 -4.78 -10.16
CA ARG A 123 16.34 -6.25 -10.16
C ARG A 123 16.79 -6.84 -8.83
N GLN A 124 16.07 -7.84 -8.34
CA GLN A 124 16.36 -8.45 -7.04
C GLN A 124 17.80 -8.96 -6.94
N GLU A 125 18.34 -9.57 -8.01
CA GLU A 125 19.74 -10.03 -8.06
C GLU A 125 20.76 -8.91 -7.80
N LEU A 126 20.50 -7.69 -8.28
CA LEU A 126 21.36 -6.54 -8.04
C LEU A 126 21.23 -6.03 -6.61
N VAL A 127 20.00 -6.04 -6.07
CA VAL A 127 19.72 -5.71 -4.67
C VAL A 127 20.48 -6.67 -3.75
N ASP A 128 20.42 -7.96 -4.02
CA ASP A 128 21.09 -9.01 -3.25
C ASP A 128 22.62 -8.88 -3.36
N LEU A 129 23.15 -8.63 -4.56
CA LEU A 129 24.58 -8.39 -4.74
C LEU A 129 25.09 -7.18 -3.96
N VAL A 130 24.33 -6.07 -3.98
CA VAL A 130 24.67 -4.86 -3.23
C VAL A 130 24.61 -5.13 -1.74
N ASN A 131 23.63 -5.88 -1.27
CA ASN A 131 23.54 -6.30 0.12
C ASN A 131 24.73 -7.15 0.54
N ASP A 132 25.08 -8.18 -0.23
CA ASP A 132 26.18 -9.10 0.11
C ASP A 132 27.53 -8.38 0.22
N ARG A 133 27.70 -7.28 -0.53
CA ARG A 133 28.92 -6.47 -0.57
C ARG A 133 28.85 -5.18 0.23
N TRP A 134 27.81 -4.97 1.03
CA TRP A 134 27.59 -3.67 1.62
C TRP A 134 28.66 -3.28 2.66
N GLU A 135 29.26 -4.26 3.35
CA GLU A 135 30.43 -4.02 4.21
C GLU A 135 31.64 -3.50 3.41
N ASP A 136 31.85 -3.99 2.18
CA ASP A 136 32.96 -3.59 1.30
C ASP A 136 32.84 -2.12 0.86
N TYR A 137 31.62 -1.55 0.86
CA TYR A 137 31.39 -0.16 0.47
C TYR A 137 31.80 0.86 1.54
N GLY A 138 32.12 0.41 2.77
CA GLY A 138 32.48 1.30 3.87
C GLY A 138 31.35 2.25 4.30
N VAL A 139 30.10 1.95 3.93
CA VAL A 139 28.91 2.71 4.30
C VAL A 139 28.40 2.19 5.64
N ALA A 140 28.51 3.00 6.68
CA ALA A 140 28.05 2.63 8.02
C ALA A 140 26.53 2.33 8.01
N PRO A 141 26.08 1.25 8.68
CA PRO A 141 24.65 1.00 8.87
C PRO A 141 24.01 2.16 9.63
N VAL A 142 22.85 2.63 9.17
CA VAL A 142 22.07 3.62 9.90
C VAL A 142 21.55 2.98 11.18
N ARG A 143 21.91 3.53 12.35
CA ARG A 143 21.54 2.99 13.66
C ARG A 143 20.08 3.25 14.04
N ASP A 144 19.52 4.34 13.56
CA ASP A 144 18.15 4.77 13.84
C ASP A 144 17.43 5.04 12.50
N TYR A 145 16.71 4.04 12.00
CA TYR A 145 15.83 4.23 10.85
C TYR A 145 14.44 4.66 11.35
N ILE A 146 13.98 5.84 10.94
CA ILE A 146 12.60 6.28 11.20
C ILE A 146 11.70 5.61 10.14
N GLY A 147 11.32 4.36 10.40
CA GLY A 147 10.47 3.52 9.56
C GLY A 147 10.69 2.03 9.79
N SER A 148 9.92 1.16 9.10
CA SER A 148 10.27 -0.26 8.98
C SER A 148 11.28 -0.39 7.82
N PRO A 149 12.49 -0.94 8.00
CA PRO A 149 13.40 -1.17 6.90
C PRO A 149 12.81 -2.27 5.99
N VAL A 150 12.23 -1.88 4.86
CA VAL A 150 11.75 -2.81 3.83
C VAL A 150 12.27 -2.44 2.44
N GLY A 151 12.87 -3.44 1.80
CA GLY A 151 13.80 -3.32 0.67
C GLY A 151 15.14 -3.98 1.03
N MET A 152 16.16 -3.79 0.19
CA MET A 152 17.57 -4.24 0.30
C MET A 152 18.03 -4.59 1.74
N MET A 153 17.73 -3.74 2.73
CA MET A 153 18.23 -3.84 4.10
C MET A 153 17.49 -4.80 5.05
N ARG A 154 16.50 -5.60 4.62
CA ARG A 154 15.73 -6.45 5.56
C ARG A 154 16.56 -7.55 6.23
N HIS A 155 17.56 -8.11 5.53
CA HIS A 155 18.45 -9.16 6.07
C HIS A 155 19.50 -8.65 7.07
N TRP A 156 19.67 -7.32 7.15
CA TRP A 156 20.70 -6.66 7.94
C TRP A 156 20.22 -6.31 9.36
N TRP A 157 18.91 -6.21 9.53
CA TRP A 157 18.30 -5.89 10.80
C TRP A 157 17.93 -7.19 11.52
N LYS A 158 18.84 -7.70 12.36
CA LYS A 158 18.42 -8.57 13.46
C LYS A 158 17.56 -7.69 14.36
N GLY A 159 16.24 -7.91 14.34
CA GLY A 159 15.35 -7.31 15.30
C GLY A 159 15.99 -7.44 16.69
N SER A 160 16.03 -6.33 17.42
CA SER A 160 16.47 -6.33 18.81
C SER A 160 15.58 -7.30 19.58
N SER A 161 16.03 -8.56 19.67
CA SER A 161 15.60 -9.48 20.69
C SER A 161 16.16 -8.94 21.99
N GLY A 162 15.34 -8.21 22.74
CA GLY A 162 15.73 -7.70 24.05
C GLY A 162 14.56 -7.06 24.78
N GLY A 163 14.08 -7.75 25.82
CA GLY A 163 13.31 -7.17 26.93
C GLY A 163 11.83 -7.48 26.93
#